data_AF-A0A7C4T4C0-F1
#
_entry.id   AF-A0A7C4T4C0-F1
#
_cell.length_a   1.000
_cell.length_b   1.000
_cell.length_c   1.000
_cell.angle_alpha   90.00
_cell.angle_beta   90.00
_cell.angle_gamma   90.00
#
_symmetry.space_group_name_H-M   'P 1'
#
loop_
_entity.id
_entity.type
_entity.pdbx_description
1 polymer ?
#
loop_
_entity_poly.entity_id
_entity_poly.type
_entity_poly.pdbx_seq_one_letter_code
_entity_poly.pdbx_strand_id
1 'polypeptide(L)'
;MEDILSGVLLLLFLGGMGFSWLDWRRRARKLPSLLGPSWPCPNCNVVNEAELTVCWSCGAAIAGRARFGEPASAPTTWRCTTCHAWNGVNRRSCWSCSTAPTAQKKRSA
;
A
#
# COMPACT_ATOMS: atom_id res chain seq x y z
N MET A 1 -25.92 -24.19 -43.41
CA MET A 1 -25.72 -24.50 -41.97
C MET A 1 -24.56 -23.68 -41.41
N GLU A 2 -23.44 -23.59 -42.13
CA GLU A 2 -22.27 -22.76 -41.75
C GLU A 2 -22.58 -21.29 -41.45
N ASP A 3 -23.45 -20.64 -42.22
CA ASP A 3 -23.81 -19.22 -41.97
C ASP A 3 -24.61 -19.02 -40.68
N ILE A 4 -25.45 -19.99 -40.33
CA ILE A 4 -26.25 -19.96 -39.10
C ILE A 4 -25.33 -20.19 -37.89
N LEU A 5 -24.43 -21.16 -37.99
CA LEU A 5 -23.43 -21.44 -36.95
C LEU A 5 -22.52 -20.22 -36.72
N SER A 6 -22.04 -19.61 -37.81
CA SER A 6 -21.21 -18.41 -37.76
C SER A 6 -21.95 -17.23 -37.13
N GLY A 7 -23.22 -17.02 -37.49
CA GLY A 7 -24.07 -16.00 -36.88
C GLY A 7 -24.27 -16.20 -35.38
N VAL A 8 -24.53 -17.44 -34.95
CA VAL A 8 -24.69 -17.79 -33.53
C VAL A 8 -23.39 -17.56 -32.76
N LEU A 9 -22.25 -17.98 -33.30
CA LEU A 9 -20.95 -17.77 -32.66
C LEU A 9 -20.62 -16.28 -32.52
N LEU A 10 -20.94 -15.47 -33.53
CA LEU A 10 -20.71 -14.02 -33.50
C LEU A 10 -21.60 -13.34 -32.44
N LEU A 11 -22.86 -13.76 -32.30
CA LEU A 11 -23.75 -13.27 -31.24
C LEU A 11 -23.25 -13.65 -29.84
N LEU A 12 -22.78 -14.88 -29.64
CA LEU A 12 -22.20 -15.32 -28.37
C LEU A 12 -20.93 -14.54 -28.02
N PHE A 13 -20.08 -14.28 -29.02
CA PHE A 13 -18.85 -13.51 -28.83
C PHE A 13 -19.15 -12.06 -28.44
N LEU A 14 -20.01 -11.37 -29.19
CA LEU A 14 -20.40 -9.99 -28.90
C LEU A 14 -21.16 -9.88 -27.56
N GLY A 15 -22.03 -10.83 -27.27
CA GLY A 15 -22.73 -10.92 -26.00
C GLY A 15 -21.77 -11.13 -24.82
N GLY A 16 -20.79 -12.02 -24.98
CA GLY A 16 -19.72 -12.25 -24.01
C GLY A 16 -18.86 -11.02 -23.78
N MET A 17 -18.40 -10.37 -24.85
CA MET A 17 -17.64 -9.11 -24.74
C MET A 17 -18.44 -8.02 -24.04
N GLY A 18 -19.72 -7.85 -24.38
CA GLY A 18 -20.61 -6.88 -23.75
C GLY A 18 -20.83 -7.18 -22.25
N PHE A 19 -21.02 -8.45 -21.90
CA PHE A 19 -21.16 -8.89 -20.52
C PHE A 19 -19.88 -8.64 -19.71
N SER A 20 -18.72 -9.05 -20.22
CA SER A 20 -17.42 -8.82 -19.57
C SER A 20 -17.13 -7.33 -19.38
N TRP A 21 -17.44 -6.51 -20.38
CA TRP A 21 -17.30 -5.05 -20.28
C TRP A 21 -18.20 -4.45 -19.19
N LEU A 22 -19.46 -4.88 -19.14
CA LEU A 22 -20.42 -4.39 -18.15
C LEU A 22 -20.04 -4.81 -16.73
N ASP A 23 -19.64 -6.07 -16.54
CA ASP A 23 -19.18 -6.60 -15.27
C ASP A 23 -17.92 -5.87 -14.79
N TRP A 24 -16.91 -5.71 -15.66
CA TRP A 24 -15.72 -4.92 -15.35
C TRP A 24 -16.06 -3.48 -14.93
N ARG A 25 -16.89 -2.76 -15.71
CA ARG A 25 -17.32 -1.40 -15.36
C ARG A 25 -18.04 -1.32 -14.01
N ARG A 26 -18.79 -2.36 -13.62
CA ARG A 26 -19.44 -2.41 -12.30
C ARG A 26 -18.41 -2.61 -11.19
N ARG A 27 -17.45 -3.51 -11.36
CA ARG A 27 -16.38 -3.77 -10.38
C ARG A 27 -15.44 -2.59 -10.23
N ALA A 28 -14.99 -1.99 -11.34
CA ALA A 28 -14.10 -0.83 -11.35
C ALA A 28 -14.70 0.36 -10.58
N ARG A 29 -16.01 0.60 -10.70
CA ARG A 29 -16.70 1.65 -9.93
C ARG A 29 -16.72 1.40 -8.42
N LYS A 30 -16.65 0.14 -7.97
CA LYS A 30 -16.64 -0.24 -6.56
C LYS A 30 -15.23 -0.36 -5.96
N LEU A 31 -14.19 -0.43 -6.79
CA LEU A 31 -12.81 -0.63 -6.36
C LEU A 31 -12.33 0.42 -5.34
N PRO A 32 -12.62 1.74 -5.49
CA PRO A 32 -12.21 2.75 -4.51
C PRO A 32 -12.82 2.53 -3.11
N SER A 33 -14.03 1.97 -3.05
CA SER A 33 -14.74 1.70 -1.79
C SER A 33 -14.19 0.48 -1.04
N LEU A 34 -13.54 -0.46 -1.75
CA LEU A 34 -13.01 -1.68 -1.16
C LEU A 34 -11.65 -1.48 -0.49
N LEU A 35 -10.78 -0.64 -1.06
CA LEU A 35 -9.47 -0.35 -0.47
C LEU A 35 -9.60 0.67 0.67
N GLY A 36 -10.58 1.57 0.62
CA GLY A 36 -10.72 2.69 1.57
C GLY A 36 -9.93 3.93 1.12
N PRO A 37 -10.03 5.05 1.86
CA PRO A 37 -9.28 6.26 1.54
C PRO A 37 -7.80 6.11 1.92
N SER A 38 -6.91 6.61 1.05
CA SER A 38 -5.50 6.81 1.41
C SER A 38 -5.40 7.75 2.62
N TRP A 39 -4.40 7.55 3.49
CA TRP A 39 -4.29 8.30 4.75
C TRP A 39 -2.91 8.97 4.90
N PRO A 40 -2.85 10.24 5.34
CA PRO A 40 -1.58 10.90 5.63
C PRO A 40 -1.00 10.37 6.95
N CYS A 41 0.28 10.03 6.95
CA CYS A 41 0.96 9.59 8.16
C CYS A 41 1.06 10.73 9.20
N PRO A 42 0.66 10.54 10.46
CA PRO A 42 0.72 11.58 11.48
C PRO A 42 2.16 11.98 11.87
N ASN A 43 3.16 11.14 11.57
CA ASN A 43 4.56 11.38 11.93
C ASN A 43 5.37 12.03 10.78
N CYS A 44 5.15 11.60 9.53
CA CYS A 44 5.97 12.05 8.39
C CYS A 44 5.17 12.64 7.22
N ASN A 45 3.84 12.73 7.34
CA ASN A 45 2.91 13.29 6.36
C ASN A 45 2.91 12.63 4.97
N VAL A 46 3.62 11.50 4.79
CA VAL A 46 3.52 10.67 3.58
C VAL A 46 2.11 10.07 3.49
N VAL A 47 1.50 10.16 2.31
CA VAL A 47 0.22 9.53 2.00
C VAL A 47 0.44 8.03 1.79
N ASN A 48 -0.24 7.21 2.58
CA ASN A 48 -0.17 5.76 2.51
C ASN A 48 -1.41 5.19 1.82
N GLU A 49 -1.25 4.02 1.24
CA GLU A 49 -2.33 3.21 0.72
C GLU A 49 -3.30 2.83 1.83
N ALA A 50 -4.57 2.72 1.49
CA ALA A 50 -5.65 2.52 2.44
C ALA A 50 -5.61 1.14 3.14
N GLU A 51 -4.97 0.16 2.51
CA GLU A 51 -4.74 -1.19 3.06
C GLU A 51 -3.62 -1.23 4.11
N LEU A 52 -2.72 -0.23 4.15
CA LEU A 52 -1.65 -0.17 5.12
C LEU A 52 -2.16 0.25 6.50
N THR A 53 -1.83 -0.54 7.51
CA THR A 53 -2.05 -0.20 8.93
C THR A 53 -0.87 0.57 9.55
N VAL A 54 0.26 0.56 8.87
CA VAL A 54 1.53 1.17 9.28
C VAL A 54 2.12 1.92 8.09
N CYS A 55 2.70 3.10 8.33
CA CYS A 55 3.30 3.92 7.31
C CYS A 55 4.52 3.22 6.68
N TRP A 56 4.52 3.08 5.35
CA TRP A 56 5.61 2.42 4.62
C TRP A 56 6.95 3.16 4.74
N SER A 57 6.91 4.48 4.97
CA SER A 57 8.09 5.32 5.10
C SER A 57 8.66 5.28 6.53
N CYS A 58 7.87 5.68 7.53
CA CYS A 58 8.37 5.88 8.89
C CYS A 58 7.97 4.82 9.93
N GLY A 59 7.15 3.82 9.55
CA GLY A 59 6.73 2.76 10.46
C GLY A 59 5.70 3.18 11.52
N ALA A 60 5.17 4.41 11.47
CA ALA A 60 4.12 4.86 12.39
C ALA A 60 2.76 4.23 12.04
N ALA A 61 2.00 3.81 13.03
CA ALA A 61 0.64 3.27 12.84
C ALA A 61 -0.37 4.35 12.39
N ILE A 62 -1.43 3.92 11.71
CA ILE A 62 -2.56 4.80 11.37
C ILE A 62 -3.27 5.29 12.65
N ALA A 63 -3.43 6.61 12.78
CA ALA A 63 -4.14 7.20 13.90
C ALA A 63 -5.62 6.77 13.85
N GLY A 64 -6.05 5.92 14.78
CA GLY A 64 -7.44 5.43 14.89
C GLY A 64 -7.62 3.90 14.83
N ARG A 65 -6.57 3.11 14.54
CA ARG A 65 -6.61 1.63 14.68
C ARG A 65 -5.55 1.09 15.65
N ALA A 66 -5.19 1.89 16.66
CA ALA A 66 -4.42 1.39 17.79
C ALA A 66 -5.32 0.44 18.60
N ARG A 67 -5.31 -0.85 18.28
CA ARG A 67 -5.46 -1.85 19.35
C ARG A 67 -4.18 -1.74 20.17
N PHE A 68 -4.27 -0.92 21.22
CA PHE A 68 -3.29 -0.89 22.31
C PHE A 68 -3.02 -2.33 22.74
N GLY A 69 -1.77 -2.77 22.61
CA GLY A 69 -1.40 -4.15 22.90
C GLY A 69 0.10 -4.41 23.01
N GLU A 70 0.95 -3.67 22.30
CA GLU A 70 2.41 -3.82 22.45
C GLU A 70 3.00 -2.54 23.05
N PRO A 71 3.74 -2.61 24.18
CA PRO A 71 4.39 -1.45 24.75
C PRO A 71 5.38 -0.86 23.74
N ALA A 72 5.35 0.46 23.60
CA ALA A 72 6.28 1.27 22.82
C ALA A 72 7.74 1.00 23.24
N SER A 73 8.31 -0.08 22.71
CA SER A 73 9.63 -0.58 23.09
C SER A 73 10.51 -0.55 21.84
N ALA A 74 11.44 0.41 21.87
CA ALA A 74 12.42 0.75 20.84
C ALA A 74 11.90 1.55 19.62
N PRO A 75 12.65 2.58 19.16
CA PRO A 75 12.39 3.21 17.88
C PRO A 75 12.56 2.14 16.79
N THR A 76 11.45 1.73 16.17
CA THR A 76 11.42 0.72 15.09
C THR A 76 11.93 1.27 13.76
N THR A 77 12.34 2.54 13.73
CA THR A 77 12.89 3.22 12.55
C THR A 77 14.00 4.21 12.92
N TRP A 78 14.86 4.52 11.94
CA TRP A 78 15.89 5.56 12.04
C TRP A 78 15.76 6.55 10.87
N ARG A 79 16.02 7.83 11.14
CA ARG A 79 16.03 8.89 10.12
C ARG A 79 17.43 9.10 9.59
N CYS A 80 17.60 9.06 8.27
CA CYS A 80 18.88 9.32 7.63
C CYS A 80 19.35 10.75 7.91
N THR A 81 20.62 10.92 8.27
CA THR A 81 21.21 12.25 8.53
C THR A 81 21.51 13.01 7.24
N THR A 82 21.72 12.32 6.12
CA THR A 82 22.03 12.94 4.82
C THR A 82 20.78 13.40 4.07
N CYS A 83 19.81 12.51 3.86
CA CYS A 83 18.62 12.81 3.03
C CYS A 83 17.31 12.85 3.83
N HIS A 84 17.38 12.69 5.15
CA HIS A 84 16.20 12.73 6.04
C HIS A 84 15.12 11.67 5.78
N ALA A 85 15.36 10.71 4.89
CA ALA A 85 14.49 9.57 4.67
C ALA A 85 14.41 8.68 5.91
N TRP A 86 13.23 8.17 6.20
CA TRP A 86 13.02 7.18 7.25
C TRP A 86 13.36 5.77 6.74
N ASN A 87 13.97 4.96 7.60
CA ASN A 87 14.40 3.60 7.30
C ASN A 87 13.94 2.65 8.43
N GLY A 88 13.61 1.41 8.10
CA GLY A 88 13.37 0.37 9.10
C GLY A 88 14.63 -0.01 9.88
N VAL A 89 14.48 -0.40 11.15
CA VAL A 89 15.60 -0.80 12.03
C VAL A 89 16.54 -1.86 11.47
N ASN A 90 16.04 -2.76 10.61
CA ASN A 90 16.85 -3.84 10.04
C ASN A 90 17.69 -3.39 8.83
N ARG A 91 17.51 -2.16 8.31
CA ARG A 91 18.29 -1.66 7.18
C ARG A 91 19.67 -1.19 7.62
N ARG A 92 20.71 -1.76 6.99
CA ARG A 92 22.13 -1.38 7.19
C ARG A 92 22.56 -0.14 6.41
N SER A 93 21.72 0.35 5.50
CA SER A 93 21.96 1.55 4.69
C SER A 93 20.64 2.22 4.33
N CYS A 94 20.69 3.52 4.03
CA CYS A 94 19.51 4.27 3.67
C CYS A 94 18.94 3.79 2.33
N TRP A 95 17.63 3.56 2.25
CA TRP A 95 16.98 3.12 1.01
C TRP A 95 17.05 4.17 -0.11
N SER A 96 17.18 5.45 0.23
CA SER A 96 17.20 6.57 -0.72
C SER A 96 18.61 6.96 -1.15
N CYS A 97 19.55 7.10 -0.22
CA CYS A 97 20.90 7.62 -0.50
C CYS A 97 22.04 6.67 -0.12
N SER A 98 21.73 5.47 0.38
CA SER A 98 22.70 4.45 0.79
C SER A 98 23.63 4.82 1.95
N THR A 99 23.50 6.01 2.55
CA THR A 99 24.23 6.37 3.78
C THR A 99 23.92 5.39 4.91
N ALA A 100 24.96 4.93 5.61
CA ALA A 100 24.82 4.04 6.77
C ALA A 100 24.11 4.74 7.95
N PRO A 101 23.34 4.01 8.77
CA PRO A 101 22.79 4.54 10.01
C PRO A 101 23.92 4.96 10.95
N THR A 102 23.79 6.14 11.58
CA THR A 102 24.63 6.49 12.72
C THR A 102 24.29 5.54 13.86
N ALA A 103 25.28 4.78 14.37
CA ALA A 103 25.06 3.82 15.45
C ALA A 103 24.36 4.49 16.64
N GLN A 104 23.09 4.14 16.87
CA GLN A 104 22.36 4.59 18.04
C GLN A 104 22.90 3.79 19.23
N LYS A 105 23.87 4.36 19.96
CA LYS A 105 24.40 3.77 21.19
C LYS A 105 23.21 3.44 22.08
N LYS A 106 22.93 2.15 22.32
CA LYS A 106 21.86 1.73 23.24
C LYS A 106 22.11 2.43 24.58
N ARG A 107 21.24 3.36 24.98
CA ARG A 107 21.22 3.85 26.36
C ARG A 107 20.58 2.74 27.18
N SER A 108 21.42 1.96 27.85
CA SER A 108 21.02 1.10 28.95
C SER A 108 20.40 1.98 30.03
N ALA A 109 19.17 1.68 30.43
CA ALA A 109 18.57 2.12 31.68
C ALA A 109 18.21 0.87 32.47
#